data_AF-A0A7Y5EPY4-F1
#
_entry.id   AF-A0A7Y5EPY4-F1
#
_cell.length_a   1.000
_cell.length_b   1.000
_cell.length_c   1.000
_cell.angle_alpha   90.00
_cell.angle_beta   90.00
_cell.angle_gamma   90.00
#
_symmetry.space_group_name_H-M   'P 1'
#
loop_
_entity.id
_entity.type
_entity.pdbx_description
1 polymer ?
#
loop_
_entity_poly.entity_id
_entity_poly.type
_entity_poly.pdbx_seq_one_letter_code
_entity_poly.pdbx_strand_id
1 'polypeptide(L)' 'MGWWKNTYFWIAVVLVAIGTIGLARGNASIVDPGQAPDPKLTLYYFVAAAIMVINGIMSHKQYLRDKAAKASKSAPKEE' A
#
# COMPACT_ATOMS: atom_id res chain seq x y z
N MET A 1 5.35 -15.37 -2.16
CA MET A 1 6.10 -14.10 -2.05
C MET A 1 5.70 -13.45 -0.74
N GLY A 2 6.66 -13.00 0.07
CA GLY A 2 6.35 -12.26 1.30
C GLY A 2 5.53 -11.01 0.98
N TRP A 3 4.67 -10.59 1.92
CA TRP A 3 3.80 -9.42 1.77
C TRP A 3 4.56 -8.13 1.41
N TRP A 4 5.80 -7.99 1.88
CA TRP A 4 6.72 -6.89 1.55
C TRP A 4 7.19 -6.83 0.09
N LYS A 5 6.95 -7.88 -0.71
CA LYS A 5 7.24 -7.87 -2.17
C LYS A 5 6.05 -7.33 -3.00
N ASN A 6 4.93 -6.99 -2.36
CA ASN A 6 3.76 -6.46 -3.03
C ASN A 6 3.98 -4.97 -3.40
N THR A 7 3.62 -4.58 -4.61
CA THR A 7 3.67 -3.19 -5.08
C THR A 7 2.89 -2.24 -4.17
N TYR A 8 1.74 -2.67 -3.63
CA TYR A 8 0.94 -1.84 -2.71
C TYR A 8 1.70 -1.47 -1.43
N PHE A 9 2.57 -2.37 -0.93
CA PHE A 9 3.41 -2.09 0.23
C PHE A 9 4.42 -0.98 -0.07
N TRP A 10 5.10 -1.05 -1.23
CA TRP A 10 6.06 -0.03 -1.64
C TRP A 10 5.40 1.32 -1.90
N ILE A 11 4.21 1.33 -2.50
CA ILE A 11 3.42 2.56 -2.67
C ILE A 11 3.12 3.17 -1.30
N ALA A 12 2.66 2.37 -0.33
CA ALA A 12 2.42 2.86 1.02
C ALA A 12 3.67 3.46 1.67
N VAL A 13 4.83 2.80 1.54
CA VAL A 13 6.11 3.31 2.08
C VAL A 13 6.47 4.66 1.48
N VAL A 14 6.35 4.83 0.17
CA VAL A 14 6.61 6.12 -0.49
C VAL A 14 5.64 7.20 -0.01
N LEU A 15 4.35 6.89 0.09
CA LEU A 15 3.35 7.84 0.58
C LEU A 15 3.62 8.27 2.03
N VAL A 16 4.04 7.35 2.91
CA VAL A 16 4.46 7.68 4.28
C VAL A 16 5.70 8.58 4.28
N ALA A 17 6.68 8.30 3.41
CA ALA A 17 7.88 9.13 3.30
C ALA A 17 7.52 10.56 2.86
N ILE A 18 6.66 10.72 1.85
CA ILE A 18 6.18 12.03 1.38
C ILE A 18 5.40 12.74 2.48
N GLY A 19 4.47 12.05 3.16
CA GLY A 19 3.72 12.61 4.29
C GLY A 19 4.64 13.07 5.43
N THR A 20 5.70 12.31 5.72
CA THR A 20 6.68 12.68 6.76
C THR A 20 7.48 13.93 6.36
N ILE A 21 7.86 14.04 5.08
CA ILE A 21 8.52 15.24 4.55
C ILE A 21 7.58 16.44 4.62
N GLY A 22 6.32 16.29 4.22
CA GLY A 22 5.30 17.34 4.33
C GLY A 22 5.04 17.80 5.76
N LEU A 23 5.08 16.89 6.73
CA LEU A 23 4.99 17.21 8.17
C LEU A 23 6.22 17.99 8.67
N ALA A 24 7.43 17.60 8.25
CA ALA A 24 8.67 18.19 8.74
C ALA A 24 9.04 19.52 8.06
N ARG A 25 8.77 19.66 6.75
CA ARG A 25 9.13 20.83 5.93
C ARG A 25 7.95 21.70 5.52
N GLY A 26 6.74 21.30 5.89
CA GLY A 26 5.50 21.97 5.50
C GLY A 26 5.01 21.56 4.11
N ASN A 27 3.72 21.76 3.87
CA ASN A 27 3.04 21.28 2.66
C ASN A 27 3.58 21.90 1.36
N ALA A 28 4.21 23.08 1.43
CA ALA A 28 4.86 23.71 0.29
C ALA A 28 6.02 22.89 -0.29
N SER A 29 6.57 21.93 0.47
CA SER A 29 7.65 21.05 0.01
C SER A 29 7.17 19.82 -0.78
N ILE A 30 5.88 19.51 -0.71
CA ILE A 30 5.25 18.34 -1.34
C ILE A 30 4.13 18.73 -2.32
N VAL A 31 3.83 20.03 -2.43
CA VAL A 31 2.85 20.53 -3.39
C VAL A 31 3.45 20.56 -4.79
N ASP A 32 2.63 20.26 -5.78
CA ASP A 32 3.06 20.37 -7.17
C ASP A 32 3.33 21.85 -7.54
N PRO A 33 4.39 22.13 -8.34
CA PRO A 33 4.69 23.48 -8.79
C PRO A 33 3.49 24.12 -9.50
N GLY A 34 3.07 25.29 -9.03
CA GLY A 34 1.93 26.02 -9.59
C GLY A 34 0.57 25.72 -8.93
N GLN A 35 0.51 24.81 -7.93
CA GLN A 35 -0.69 24.58 -7.14
C GLN A 35 -0.62 25.31 -5.78
N ALA A 36 -1.77 25.82 -5.32
CA ALA A 36 -1.85 26.41 -3.98
C ALA A 36 -1.65 25.33 -2.91
N PRO A 37 -0.80 25.56 -1.89
CA PRO A 37 -0.56 24.57 -0.83
C PRO A 37 -1.83 24.34 -0.01
N ASP A 38 -2.44 23.16 -0.14
CA ASP A 38 -3.55 22.73 0.71
C ASP A 38 -3.00 22.36 2.11
N PRO A 39 -3.48 22.96 3.21
CA PRO A 39 -3.05 22.63 4.57
C PRO A 39 -3.28 21.16 4.96
N LYS A 40 -4.17 20.44 4.28
CA LYS A 40 -4.49 19.03 4.53
C LYS A 40 -3.72 18.06 3.63
N LEU A 41 -2.87 18.55 2.72
CA LEU A 41 -2.17 17.72 1.74
C LEU A 41 -1.38 16.57 2.39
N THR A 42 -0.61 16.88 3.44
CA THR A 42 0.13 15.88 4.21
C THR A 42 -0.79 14.80 4.81
N LEU A 43 -1.96 15.18 5.32
CA LEU A 43 -2.94 14.23 5.84
C LEU A 43 -3.46 13.30 4.73
N TYR A 44 -3.70 13.82 3.53
CA TYR A 44 -4.11 13.00 2.39
C TYR A 44 -3.07 11.95 2.02
N TYR A 45 -1.77 12.28 2.07
CA TYR A 45 -0.70 11.30 1.87
C TYR A 45 -0.73 10.18 2.91
N PHE A 46 -0.97 10.49 4.19
CA PHE A 46 -1.10 9.48 5.23
C PHE A 46 -2.36 8.62 5.09
N VAL A 47 -3.49 9.22 4.72
CA VAL A 47 -4.74 8.48 4.46
C VAL A 47 -4.56 7.55 3.26
N ALA A 48 -3.97 8.02 2.16
CA ALA A 48 -3.67 7.21 0.99
C ALA A 48 -2.70 6.06 1.35
N ALA A 49 -1.68 6.33 2.16
CA ALA A 49 -0.77 5.30 2.65
C ALA A 49 -1.51 4.21 3.44
N ALA A 50 -2.40 4.60 4.36
CA ALA A 50 -3.20 3.67 5.14
C ALA A 50 -4.08 2.78 4.26
N ILE A 51 -4.74 3.36 3.25
CA ILE A 51 -5.55 2.62 2.27
C ILE A 51 -4.69 1.60 1.52
N MET A 52 -3.48 1.98 1.10
CA MET A 52 -2.56 1.08 0.38
C MET A 52 -2.08 -0.09 1.25
N VAL A 53 -1.81 0.15 2.54
CA VAL A 53 -1.48 -0.91 3.50
C VAL A 53 -2.64 -1.91 3.61
N ILE A 54 -3.87 -1.41 3.80
CA ILE A 54 -5.07 -2.25 3.92
C ILE A 54 -5.27 -3.09 2.65
N ASN A 55 -5.16 -2.47 1.48
CA ASN A 55 -5.27 -3.15 0.18
C ASN A 55 -4.18 -4.23 0.01
N GLY A 56 -2.94 -3.93 0.40
CA GLY A 56 -1.85 -4.88 0.37
C GLY A 56 -2.10 -6.10 1.26
N ILE A 57 -2.61 -5.89 2.48
CA ILE A 57 -2.95 -6.98 3.43
C ILE A 57 -4.08 -7.85 2.87
N MET A 58 -5.16 -7.23 2.37
CA MET A 58 -6.29 -7.96 1.78
C MET A 58 -5.86 -8.80 0.57
N SER A 59 -5.09 -8.19 -0.35
CA SER A 59 -4.57 -8.88 -1.53
C SER A 59 -3.68 -10.07 -1.15
N HIS A 60 -2.86 -9.94 -0.10
CA HIS A 60 -2.04 -11.04 0.38
C HIS A 60 -2.88 -12.19 0.97
N LYS A 61 -3.91 -11.88 1.77
CA LYS A 61 -4.83 -12.88 2.32
C LYS A 61 -5.57 -13.64 1.21
N GLN A 62 -6.00 -12.95 0.15
CA GLN A 62 -6.62 -13.57 -1.02
C GLN A 62 -5.65 -14.52 -1.74
N TYR A 63 -4.42 -14.07 -2.01
CA TYR A 63 -3.40 -14.91 -2.65
C TYR A 63 -3.10 -16.19 -1.87
N LEU A 64 -3.03 -16.13 -0.54
CA LEU A 64 -2.83 -17.31 0.31
C LEU A 64 -4.03 -18.27 0.24
N ARG A 65 -5.26 -17.75 0.24
CA ARG A 65 -6.48 -18.56 0.08
C ARG A 65 -6.51 -19.28 -1.27
N ASP A 66 -6.18 -18.57 -2.35
CA ASP A 66 -6.18 -19.15 -3.70
C ASP A 66 -5.09 -20.21 -3.86
N LYS A 67 -3.92 -20.00 -3.24
CA LYS A 67 -2.86 -21.01 -3.19
C LYS A 67 -3.29 -22.26 -2.45
N ALA A 68 -3.90 -22.11 -1.28
CA ALA A 68 -4.42 -23.25 -0.51
C ALA A 68 -5.50 -24.01 -1.30
N ALA A 69 -6.41 -23.29 -1.97
CA ALA A 69 -7.46 -23.89 -2.81
C ALA A 69 -6.91 -24.60 -4.05
N LYS A 70 -5.79 -24.14 -4.62
CA LYS A 70 -5.11 -24.84 -5.73
C LYS A 70 -4.39 -26.09 -5.25
N ALA A 71 -3.72 -26.02 -4.09
CA ALA A 71 -3.00 -27.16 -3.51
C ALA A 71 -3.94 -28.34 -3.20
N SER A 72 -5.16 -28.07 -2.70
CA SER A 72 -6.13 -29.13 -2.42
C SER A 72 -6.71 -29.78 -3.67
N LYS A 73 -6.82 -29.05 -4.79
CA LYS A 73 -7.32 -29.58 -6.07
C LYS A 73 -6.28 -30.38 -6.85
N SER A 74 -4.99 -30.16 -6.58
CA SER A 74 -3.88 -30.89 -7.22
C SER A 74 -3.41 -32.12 -6.44
N ALA A 75 -4.00 -32.40 -5.27
CA ALA A 75 -3.74 -33.66 -4.58
C ALA A 75 -4.29 -34.80 -5.45
N PRO A 76 -3.46 -35.79 -5.84
CA PRO A 76 -3.94 -36.91 -6.64
C PRO A 76 -5.07 -37.60 -5.87
N LYS A 77 -6.21 -37.80 -6.53
CA LYS A 77 -7.19 -38.77 -6.04
C LYS A 77 -6.51 -40.13 -6.18
N GLU A 78 -6.16 -40.74 -5.06
CA GLU A 78 -5.83 -42.17 -5.03
C GLU A 78 -7.11 -42.91 -5.47
N GLU A 79 -7.09 -43.42 -6.71
CA GLU A 79 -8.02 -44.43 -7.24
C GLU A 79 -7.29 -45.77 -7.31
#